data_AF-A0A838I4Q5-F1
#
_entry.id   AF-A0A838I4Q5-F1
#
_cell.length_a   1.000
_cell.length_b   1.000
_cell.length_c   1.000
_cell.angle_alpha   90.00
_cell.angle_beta   90.00
_cell.angle_gamma   90.00
#
_symmetry.space_group_name_H-M   'P 1'
#
loop_
_entity.id
_entity.type
_entity.pdbx_description
1 polymer ?
#
loop_
_entity_poly.entity_id
_entity_poly.type
_entity_poly.pdbx_seq_one_letter_code
_entity_poly.pdbx_strand_id
1 'polypeptide(L)'
;MNAGSRPTPNRRPLTTFQDIEAARGRNEGAVYYSPCPQSIPLSELTGMEIFCKLDNLQRTGSFKERGARNALAQLTPEQQKRGVIAASAGNHAQALAYQGKLLGVPATVVMPKFAPLIKVSNCQKLGATVVMHGNDFGEAKAHAHELGKERGLAYIDGYDDPAIIAGQGTMGLEIIEQVPNADAVIIPVGGGGLLAGVALAVKTLRPKTKIIAVEAENVASFSAALRAGHPTRISTQATLADGLAIPEVGANAFEIAKDLVDRCIMVSEEQIAVSILRIVELEKGVVEGSAATPLAACLSGQLPELANKRVILLLCGGNIDPNVLSRVIERGLVADGRLCRFTAMISDRPGGLADLTAQIASSGASIKQVVHDRAFAGSDVSAVHVLCTVETRNHQHLAELRERLKSHGVETFDS
;
A
#
# COMPACT_ATOMS: atom_id res chain seq x y z
N MET A 1 49.53 -22.13 -13.34
CA MET A 1 48.21 -22.78 -13.24
C MET A 1 47.16 -21.68 -13.23
N ASN A 2 46.45 -21.54 -14.34
CA ASN A 2 45.35 -20.60 -14.54
C ASN A 2 44.14 -21.05 -13.72
N ALA A 3 43.71 -20.25 -12.75
CA ALA A 3 42.35 -20.32 -12.21
C ALA A 3 41.55 -19.20 -12.88
N GLY A 4 40.98 -19.52 -14.04
CA GLY A 4 40.16 -18.60 -14.82
C GLY A 4 38.98 -18.09 -14.02
N SER A 5 38.84 -16.76 -14.02
CA SER A 5 37.63 -16.04 -13.66
C SER A 5 36.45 -16.63 -14.44
N ARG A 6 35.53 -17.30 -13.73
CA ARG A 6 34.27 -17.74 -14.32
C ARG A 6 33.50 -16.51 -14.79
N PRO A 7 33.01 -16.47 -16.04
CA PRO A 7 32.15 -15.39 -16.49
C PRO A 7 30.87 -15.38 -15.65
N THR A 8 30.53 -14.22 -15.11
CA THR A 8 29.22 -13.95 -14.50
C THR A 8 28.12 -14.32 -15.49
N PRO A 9 27.08 -15.07 -15.08
CA PRO A 9 26.01 -15.45 -16.00
C PRO A 9 25.29 -14.20 -16.50
N ASN A 10 25.24 -14.04 -17.83
CA ASN A 10 24.47 -13.06 -18.60
C ASN A 10 23.46 -12.23 -17.78
N ARG A 11 23.85 -11.02 -17.34
CA ARG A 11 22.87 -10.01 -16.95
C ARG A 11 22.02 -9.74 -18.20
N ARG A 12 20.71 -10.01 -18.14
CA ARG A 12 19.77 -9.49 -19.14
C ARG A 12 19.97 -7.96 -19.24
N PRO A 13 19.84 -7.34 -20.43
CA PRO A 13 19.92 -5.89 -20.52
C PRO A 13 18.89 -5.27 -19.57
N LEU A 14 19.34 -4.27 -18.80
CA LEU A 14 18.49 -3.47 -17.93
C LEU A 14 17.39 -2.82 -18.78
N THR A 15 16.17 -2.73 -18.25
CA THR A 15 15.06 -2.02 -18.89
C THR A 15 15.50 -0.61 -19.27
N THR A 16 15.30 -0.23 -20.53
CA THR A 16 15.62 1.08 -21.09
C THR A 16 14.39 1.97 -21.19
N PHE A 17 14.58 3.26 -21.48
CA PHE A 17 13.47 4.16 -21.75
C PHE A 17 12.68 3.75 -23.01
N GLN A 18 13.37 3.25 -24.04
CA GLN A 18 12.74 2.75 -25.27
C GLN A 18 11.83 1.54 -25.00
N ASP A 19 12.19 0.69 -24.03
CA ASP A 19 11.33 -0.43 -23.61
C ASP A 19 10.02 0.08 -22.98
N ILE A 20 10.07 1.20 -22.25
CA ILE A 20 8.89 1.86 -21.67
C ILE A 20 8.02 2.47 -22.77
N GLU A 21 8.63 3.13 -23.76
CA GLU A 21 7.89 3.67 -24.93
C GLU A 21 7.21 2.54 -25.73
N ALA A 22 7.92 1.43 -25.96
CA ALA A 22 7.33 0.26 -26.59
C ALA A 22 6.21 -0.35 -25.74
N ALA A 23 6.36 -0.37 -24.42
CA ALA A 23 5.32 -0.85 -23.50
C ALA A 23 4.05 0.00 -23.57
N ARG A 24 4.19 1.32 -23.78
CA ARG A 24 3.04 2.20 -23.97
C ARG A 24 2.18 1.78 -25.16
N GLY A 25 2.81 1.47 -26.30
CA GLY A 25 2.10 0.98 -27.49
C GLY A 25 1.38 -0.36 -27.23
N ARG A 26 1.98 -1.28 -26.46
CA ARG A 26 1.34 -2.56 -26.11
C ARG A 26 0.17 -2.41 -25.13
N ASN A 27 0.19 -1.35 -24.32
CA ASN A 27 -0.84 -1.02 -23.33
C ASN A 27 -2.00 -0.21 -23.93
N GLU A 28 -1.81 0.43 -25.08
CA GLU A 28 -2.83 1.25 -25.73
C GLU A 28 -4.13 0.46 -25.99
N GLY A 29 -5.25 1.04 -25.59
CA GLY A 29 -6.59 0.44 -25.68
C GLY A 29 -6.86 -0.74 -24.72
N ALA A 30 -5.84 -1.29 -24.05
CA ALA A 30 -5.97 -2.45 -23.16
C ALA A 30 -5.80 -2.10 -21.67
N VAL A 31 -5.09 -1.02 -21.37
CA VAL A 31 -4.90 -0.49 -20.01
C VAL A 31 -5.53 0.89 -19.95
N TYR A 32 -6.33 1.14 -18.91
CA TYR A 32 -7.04 2.40 -18.78
C TYR A 32 -6.05 3.55 -18.55
N TYR A 33 -6.17 4.64 -19.31
CA TYR A 33 -5.41 5.86 -19.09
C TYR A 33 -5.96 6.57 -17.85
N SER A 34 -5.39 6.24 -16.69
CA SER A 34 -5.89 6.74 -15.40
C SER A 34 -5.68 8.24 -15.27
N PRO A 35 -6.61 8.98 -14.64
CA PRO A 35 -6.46 10.41 -14.46
C PRO A 35 -5.40 10.74 -13.40
N CYS A 36 -4.83 11.94 -13.47
CA CYS A 36 -3.96 12.51 -12.46
C CYS A 36 -4.45 13.91 -12.04
N PRO A 37 -5.66 14.02 -11.45
CA PRO A 37 -6.23 15.31 -11.08
C PRO A 37 -5.50 15.91 -9.89
N GLN A 38 -5.56 17.25 -9.79
CA GLN A 38 -5.21 17.94 -8.56
C GLN A 38 -6.23 17.62 -7.48
N SER A 39 -5.76 17.32 -6.27
CA SER A 39 -6.59 17.28 -5.07
C SER A 39 -6.46 18.60 -4.32
N ILE A 40 -7.48 19.44 -4.39
CA ILE A 40 -7.58 20.66 -3.57
C ILE A 40 -7.55 20.31 -2.07
N PRO A 41 -8.38 19.39 -1.53
CA PRO A 41 -8.43 19.16 -0.09
C PRO A 41 -7.13 18.52 0.45
N LEU A 42 -6.46 17.64 -0.29
CA LEU A 42 -5.15 17.13 0.14
C LEU A 42 -4.07 18.21 0.02
N SER A 43 -4.20 19.13 -0.93
CA SER A 43 -3.28 20.27 -1.03
C SER A 43 -3.38 21.18 0.20
N GLU A 44 -4.60 21.52 0.61
CA GLU A 44 -4.87 22.29 1.83
C GLU A 44 -4.36 21.59 3.09
N LEU A 45 -4.56 20.27 3.17
CA LEU A 45 -4.10 19.46 4.31
C LEU A 45 -2.57 19.41 4.44
N THR A 46 -1.86 19.33 3.31
CA THR A 46 -0.40 19.06 3.28
C THR A 46 0.44 20.33 3.12
N GLY A 47 -0.15 21.44 2.66
CA GLY A 47 0.58 22.63 2.24
C GLY A 47 1.40 22.43 0.95
N MET A 48 1.11 21.37 0.18
CA MET A 48 1.74 21.05 -1.12
C MET A 48 0.67 21.13 -2.23
N GLU A 49 1.05 21.35 -3.50
CA GLU A 49 0.11 21.19 -4.62
C GLU A 49 0.01 19.70 -4.98
N ILE A 50 -0.96 18.99 -4.38
CA ILE A 50 -1.11 17.53 -4.51
C ILE A 50 -1.86 17.15 -5.79
N PHE A 51 -1.32 16.18 -6.53
CA PHE A 51 -1.97 15.50 -7.63
C PHE A 51 -1.96 13.98 -7.39
N CYS A 52 -3.07 13.30 -7.69
CA CYS A 52 -3.23 11.88 -7.39
C CYS A 52 -3.24 11.06 -8.68
N LYS A 53 -2.24 10.21 -8.94
CA LYS A 53 -2.29 9.27 -10.08
C LYS A 53 -3.14 8.06 -9.71
N LEU A 54 -4.35 7.95 -10.29
CA LEU A 54 -5.42 7.05 -9.84
C LEU A 54 -5.39 5.66 -10.49
N ASP A 55 -4.30 4.92 -10.31
CA ASP A 55 -4.17 3.54 -10.82
C ASP A 55 -4.97 2.51 -10.01
N ASN A 56 -5.49 2.89 -8.84
CA ASN A 56 -6.52 2.13 -8.12
C ASN A 56 -7.83 1.98 -8.93
N LEU A 57 -8.04 2.80 -9.97
CA LEU A 57 -9.22 2.74 -10.85
C LEU A 57 -9.07 1.77 -12.03
N GLN A 58 -7.92 1.09 -12.19
CA GLN A 58 -7.79 0.03 -13.19
C GLN A 58 -8.81 -1.09 -12.97
N ARG A 59 -9.09 -1.89 -14.00
CA ARG A 59 -10.15 -2.93 -13.94
C ARG A 59 -9.93 -3.95 -12.83
N THR A 60 -8.68 -4.27 -12.54
CA THR A 60 -8.23 -5.18 -11.47
C THR A 60 -7.88 -4.45 -10.19
N GLY A 61 -8.14 -3.14 -10.12
CA GLY A 61 -7.96 -2.30 -8.94
C GLY A 61 -6.52 -1.89 -8.66
N SER A 62 -5.58 -2.03 -9.61
CA SER A 62 -4.19 -1.59 -9.41
C SER A 62 -3.39 -1.40 -10.69
N PHE A 63 -2.23 -0.76 -10.56
CA PHE A 63 -1.26 -0.54 -11.63
C PHE A 63 -0.69 -1.80 -12.30
N LYS A 64 -0.82 -2.98 -11.67
CA LYS A 64 -0.17 -4.22 -12.11
C LYS A 64 -0.57 -4.64 -13.53
N GLU A 65 -1.72 -4.15 -14.03
CA GLU A 65 -2.14 -4.37 -15.41
C GLU A 65 -1.14 -3.87 -16.44
N ARG A 66 -0.46 -2.76 -16.17
CA ARG A 66 0.51 -2.15 -17.12
C ARG A 66 1.65 -3.11 -17.42
N GLY A 67 2.29 -3.63 -16.36
CA GLY A 67 3.32 -4.65 -16.49
C GLY A 67 2.77 -5.94 -17.06
N ALA A 68 1.68 -6.48 -16.51
CA ALA A 68 1.11 -7.75 -16.94
C ALA A 68 0.77 -7.74 -18.45
N ARG A 69 0.10 -6.69 -18.93
CA ARG A 69 -0.20 -6.50 -20.36
C ARG A 69 1.08 -6.49 -21.20
N ASN A 70 2.07 -5.68 -20.80
CA ASN A 70 3.32 -5.57 -21.54
C ASN A 70 4.10 -6.89 -21.60
N ALA A 71 4.18 -7.63 -20.49
CA ALA A 71 4.88 -8.91 -20.44
C ALA A 71 4.19 -9.99 -21.28
N LEU A 72 2.85 -10.09 -21.20
CA LEU A 72 2.07 -11.06 -21.96
C LEU A 72 2.12 -10.80 -23.48
N ALA A 73 2.10 -9.52 -23.88
CA ALA A 73 2.17 -9.12 -25.29
C ALA A 73 3.55 -9.38 -25.94
N GLN A 74 4.58 -9.70 -25.15
CA GLN A 74 5.92 -10.03 -25.64
C GLN A 74 6.20 -11.54 -25.71
N LEU A 75 5.25 -12.37 -25.27
CA LEU A 75 5.39 -13.82 -25.35
C LEU A 75 5.46 -14.28 -26.81
N THR A 76 6.34 -15.24 -27.06
CA THR A 76 6.35 -15.98 -28.34
C THR A 76 5.02 -16.73 -28.54
N PRO A 77 4.63 -17.05 -29.78
CA PRO A 77 3.42 -17.84 -30.05
C PRO A 77 3.37 -19.16 -29.26
N GLU A 78 4.52 -19.82 -29.10
CA GLU A 78 4.64 -21.06 -28.34
C GLU A 78 4.39 -20.84 -26.84
N GLN A 79 4.92 -19.75 -26.27
CA GLN A 79 4.67 -19.38 -24.88
C GLN A 79 3.22 -18.94 -24.65
N GLN A 80 2.63 -18.19 -25.58
CA GLN A 80 1.21 -17.79 -25.49
C GLN A 80 0.30 -19.03 -25.46
N LYS A 81 0.57 -20.01 -26.32
CA LYS A 81 -0.20 -21.27 -26.36
C LYS A 81 -0.02 -22.12 -25.10
N ARG A 82 1.19 -22.20 -24.55
CA ARG A 82 1.45 -22.94 -23.31
C ARG A 82 0.87 -22.24 -22.08
N GLY A 83 0.93 -20.92 -22.06
CA GLY A 83 0.49 -20.10 -20.94
C GLY A 83 1.61 -19.69 -19.99
N VAL A 84 1.23 -18.92 -18.98
CA VAL A 84 2.13 -18.34 -17.98
C VAL A 84 1.84 -18.87 -16.59
N ILE A 85 2.84 -18.72 -15.71
CA ILE A 85 2.71 -19.01 -14.29
C ILE A 85 3.31 -17.89 -13.45
N ALA A 86 2.72 -17.60 -12.30
CA ALA A 86 3.30 -16.70 -11.29
C ALA A 86 2.96 -17.16 -9.88
N ALA A 87 3.78 -16.77 -8.91
CA ALA A 87 3.42 -16.88 -7.49
C ALA A 87 2.94 -15.51 -7.00
N SER A 88 1.66 -15.44 -6.66
CA SER A 88 1.03 -14.22 -6.14
C SER A 88 -0.38 -14.55 -5.69
N ALA A 89 -0.75 -14.07 -4.50
CA ALA A 89 -2.14 -14.05 -4.06
C ALA A 89 -2.79 -12.65 -4.23
N GLY A 90 -2.08 -11.65 -4.77
CA GLY A 90 -2.52 -10.25 -4.78
C GLY A 90 -2.68 -9.64 -6.18
N ASN A 91 -2.39 -8.35 -6.26
CA ASN A 91 -2.61 -7.49 -7.43
C ASN A 91 -1.99 -8.03 -8.73
N HIS A 92 -0.80 -8.64 -8.67
CA HIS A 92 -0.15 -9.24 -9.85
C HIS A 92 -0.92 -10.44 -10.42
N ALA A 93 -1.48 -11.28 -9.54
CA ALA A 93 -2.27 -12.45 -9.97
C ALA A 93 -3.56 -12.03 -10.68
N GLN A 94 -4.24 -11.00 -10.16
CA GLN A 94 -5.44 -10.45 -10.79
C GLN A 94 -5.13 -9.83 -12.15
N ALA A 95 -4.06 -9.04 -12.24
CA ALA A 95 -3.61 -8.43 -13.48
C ALA A 95 -3.23 -9.46 -14.55
N LEU A 96 -2.46 -10.49 -14.19
CA LEU A 96 -2.11 -11.59 -15.10
C LEU A 96 -3.33 -12.37 -15.57
N ALA A 97 -4.26 -12.68 -14.66
CA ALA A 97 -5.49 -13.38 -15.00
C ALA A 97 -6.31 -12.58 -16.02
N TYR A 98 -6.56 -11.30 -15.72
CA TYR A 98 -7.37 -10.43 -16.56
C TYR A 98 -6.75 -10.17 -17.92
N GLN A 99 -5.49 -9.73 -17.96
CA GLN A 99 -4.80 -9.42 -19.21
C GLN A 99 -4.49 -10.70 -20.02
N GLY A 100 -4.24 -11.83 -19.35
CA GLY A 100 -4.11 -13.14 -19.98
C GLY A 100 -5.40 -13.54 -20.69
N LYS A 101 -6.55 -13.39 -20.03
CA LYS A 101 -7.87 -13.63 -20.63
C LYS A 101 -8.11 -12.76 -21.86
N LEU A 102 -7.78 -11.46 -21.82
CA LEU A 102 -7.94 -10.56 -22.97
C LEU A 102 -7.04 -10.94 -24.16
N LEU A 103 -5.86 -11.52 -23.90
CA LEU A 103 -4.91 -11.96 -24.92
C LEU A 103 -5.07 -13.43 -25.34
N GLY A 104 -5.99 -14.18 -24.73
CA GLY A 104 -6.12 -15.61 -24.96
C GLY A 104 -4.93 -16.43 -24.43
N VAL A 105 -4.18 -15.91 -23.46
CA VAL A 105 -3.04 -16.58 -22.83
C VAL A 105 -3.49 -17.22 -21.50
N PRO A 106 -3.41 -18.55 -21.35
CA PRO A 106 -3.75 -19.22 -20.09
C PRO A 106 -2.85 -18.73 -18.95
N ALA A 107 -3.44 -18.33 -17.83
CA ALA A 107 -2.71 -17.88 -16.65
C ALA A 107 -2.88 -18.86 -15.49
N THR A 108 -1.76 -19.33 -14.94
CA THR A 108 -1.72 -20.11 -13.69
C THR A 108 -1.14 -19.25 -12.58
N VAL A 109 -1.79 -19.22 -11.42
CA VAL A 109 -1.30 -18.50 -10.25
C VAL A 109 -1.17 -19.45 -9.06
N VAL A 110 0.00 -19.46 -8.45
CA VAL A 110 0.28 -20.26 -7.25
C VAL A 110 0.13 -19.39 -6.02
N MET A 111 -0.66 -19.85 -5.06
CA MET A 111 -0.95 -19.15 -3.81
C MET A 111 -0.70 -20.06 -2.61
N PRO A 112 -0.29 -19.53 -1.45
CA PRO A 112 -0.22 -20.31 -0.21
C PRO A 112 -1.57 -20.92 0.16
N LYS A 113 -1.58 -22.08 0.84
CA LYS A 113 -2.81 -22.79 1.24
C LYS A 113 -3.79 -21.94 2.06
N PHE A 114 -3.27 -20.96 2.79
CA PHE A 114 -4.02 -20.08 3.67
C PHE A 114 -4.35 -18.71 3.04
N ALA A 115 -4.17 -18.55 1.72
CA ALA A 115 -4.54 -17.31 1.05
C ALA A 115 -6.05 -17.03 1.24
N PRO A 116 -6.46 -15.77 1.51
CA PRO A 116 -7.86 -15.43 1.69
C PRO A 116 -8.74 -15.90 0.53
N LEU A 117 -9.87 -16.55 0.82
CA LEU A 117 -10.77 -17.13 -0.19
C LEU A 117 -11.24 -16.09 -1.22
N ILE A 118 -11.40 -14.83 -0.81
CA ILE A 118 -11.79 -13.75 -1.72
C ILE A 118 -10.72 -13.50 -2.79
N LYS A 119 -9.43 -13.57 -2.43
CA LYS A 119 -8.31 -13.38 -3.36
C LYS A 119 -8.23 -14.55 -4.36
N VAL A 120 -8.49 -15.77 -3.90
CA VAL A 120 -8.60 -16.98 -4.75
C VAL A 120 -9.77 -16.85 -5.73
N SER A 121 -10.96 -16.54 -5.22
CA SER A 121 -12.18 -16.41 -6.02
C SER A 121 -12.07 -15.33 -7.09
N ASN A 122 -11.46 -14.18 -6.77
CA ASN A 122 -11.26 -13.10 -7.73
C ASN A 122 -10.37 -13.52 -8.90
N CYS A 123 -9.25 -14.23 -8.63
CA CYS A 123 -8.38 -14.72 -9.69
C CYS A 123 -9.09 -15.76 -10.59
N GLN A 124 -9.87 -16.68 -9.99
CA GLN A 124 -10.65 -17.66 -10.75
C GLN A 124 -11.72 -16.98 -11.62
N LYS A 125 -12.44 -15.98 -11.11
CA LYS A 125 -13.42 -15.18 -11.87
C LYS A 125 -12.78 -14.45 -13.05
N LEU A 126 -11.53 -14.03 -12.90
CA LEU A 126 -10.75 -13.41 -13.97
C LEU A 126 -10.17 -14.42 -14.97
N GLY A 127 -10.35 -15.73 -14.75
CA GLY A 127 -9.99 -16.80 -15.68
C GLY A 127 -8.65 -17.48 -15.38
N ALA A 128 -8.04 -17.24 -14.22
CA ALA A 128 -6.82 -17.94 -13.85
C ALA A 128 -7.09 -19.33 -13.29
N THR A 129 -6.18 -20.26 -13.61
CA THR A 129 -6.02 -21.52 -12.88
C THR A 129 -5.31 -21.24 -11.56
N VAL A 130 -5.95 -21.46 -10.43
CA VAL A 130 -5.32 -21.25 -9.11
C VAL A 130 -4.80 -22.57 -8.54
N VAL A 131 -3.53 -22.59 -8.16
CA VAL A 131 -2.88 -23.73 -7.51
C VAL A 131 -2.56 -23.33 -6.07
N MET A 132 -3.14 -24.04 -5.10
CA MET A 132 -2.91 -23.80 -3.68
C MET A 132 -1.76 -24.67 -3.18
N HIS A 133 -0.60 -24.07 -2.92
CA HIS A 133 0.60 -24.79 -2.49
C HIS A 133 1.46 -23.96 -1.53
N GLY A 134 2.05 -24.65 -0.54
CA GLY A 134 2.95 -24.06 0.43
C GLY A 134 2.26 -23.47 1.66
N ASN A 135 3.02 -23.35 2.74
CA ASN A 135 2.63 -22.75 4.01
C ASN A 135 2.87 -21.23 4.02
N ASP A 136 3.76 -20.75 3.16
CA ASP A 136 4.08 -19.34 3.00
C ASP A 136 4.28 -18.97 1.51
N PHE A 137 4.55 -17.69 1.26
CA PHE A 137 4.80 -17.18 -0.09
C PHE A 137 6.09 -17.73 -0.73
N GLY A 138 7.12 -18.02 0.08
CA GLY A 138 8.39 -18.56 -0.40
C GLY A 138 8.21 -19.97 -0.96
N GLU A 139 7.51 -20.84 -0.24
CA GLU A 139 7.15 -22.19 -0.70
C GLU A 139 6.25 -22.16 -1.94
N ALA A 140 5.27 -21.23 -1.99
CA ALA A 140 4.44 -21.03 -3.17
C ALA A 140 5.26 -20.58 -4.40
N LYS A 141 6.24 -19.69 -4.20
CA LYS A 141 7.16 -19.22 -5.26
C LYS A 141 8.05 -20.35 -5.77
N ALA A 142 8.65 -21.13 -4.87
CA ALA A 142 9.47 -22.29 -5.24
C ALA A 142 8.65 -23.29 -6.09
N HIS A 143 7.44 -23.62 -5.66
CA HIS A 143 6.56 -24.53 -6.40
C HIS A 143 6.13 -23.97 -7.76
N ALA A 144 5.86 -22.66 -7.87
CA ALA A 144 5.56 -22.04 -9.15
C ALA A 144 6.71 -22.17 -10.16
N HIS A 145 7.96 -22.10 -9.71
CA HIS A 145 9.12 -22.32 -10.57
C HIS A 145 9.26 -23.78 -11.00
N GLU A 146 9.04 -24.74 -10.09
CA GLU A 146 9.07 -26.16 -10.39
C GLU A 146 7.99 -26.54 -11.41
N LEU A 147 6.75 -26.14 -11.14
CA LEU A 147 5.60 -26.40 -11.99
C LEU A 147 5.74 -25.72 -13.36
N GLY A 148 6.31 -24.52 -13.38
CA GLY A 148 6.61 -23.80 -14.61
C GLY A 148 7.60 -24.54 -15.50
N LYS A 149 8.65 -25.11 -14.91
CA LYS A 149 9.63 -25.95 -15.63
C LYS A 149 9.00 -27.25 -16.13
N GLU A 150 8.25 -27.93 -15.28
CA GLU A 150 7.60 -29.21 -15.61
C GLU A 150 6.61 -29.06 -16.79
N ARG A 151 5.79 -28.00 -16.77
CA ARG A 151 4.73 -27.78 -17.76
C ARG A 151 5.13 -26.86 -18.91
N GLY A 152 6.37 -26.36 -18.92
CA GLY A 152 6.86 -25.41 -19.92
C GLY A 152 6.14 -24.06 -19.93
N LEU A 153 5.60 -23.65 -18.78
CA LEU A 153 4.92 -22.36 -18.60
C LEU A 153 5.94 -21.25 -18.41
N ALA A 154 5.70 -20.08 -19.00
CA ALA A 154 6.56 -18.92 -18.80
C ALA A 154 6.32 -18.32 -17.41
N TYR A 155 7.34 -18.29 -16.55
CA TYR A 155 7.24 -17.63 -15.25
C TYR A 155 7.31 -16.11 -15.41
N ILE A 156 6.31 -15.39 -14.89
CA ILE A 156 6.27 -13.92 -14.92
C ILE A 156 6.42 -13.38 -13.49
N ASP A 157 7.63 -12.91 -13.16
CA ASP A 157 7.89 -12.28 -11.85
C ASP A 157 7.12 -10.96 -11.75
N GLY A 158 6.41 -10.73 -10.65
CA GLY A 158 5.50 -9.59 -10.51
C GLY A 158 6.16 -8.24 -10.30
N TYR A 159 7.48 -8.17 -10.15
CA TYR A 159 8.17 -6.89 -9.97
C TYR A 159 9.58 -6.84 -10.58
N ASP A 160 10.32 -7.95 -10.65
CA ASP A 160 11.73 -7.95 -11.11
C ASP A 160 11.93 -8.45 -12.54
N ASP A 161 10.84 -8.65 -13.29
CA ASP A 161 10.91 -8.93 -14.73
C ASP A 161 11.06 -7.61 -15.52
N PRO A 162 12.03 -7.50 -16.45
CA PRO A 162 12.21 -6.29 -17.27
C PRO A 162 10.98 -5.84 -18.04
N ALA A 163 10.13 -6.76 -18.52
CA ALA A 163 8.89 -6.43 -19.20
C ALA A 163 7.83 -5.91 -18.23
N ILE A 164 7.79 -6.44 -17.01
CA ILE A 164 6.94 -5.89 -15.95
C ILE A 164 7.38 -4.46 -15.64
N ILE A 165 8.68 -4.22 -15.37
CA ILE A 165 9.23 -2.89 -15.06
C ILE A 165 8.93 -1.89 -16.17
N ALA A 166 9.16 -2.26 -17.43
CA ALA A 166 8.88 -1.41 -18.59
C ALA A 166 7.40 -1.02 -18.67
N GLY A 167 6.49 -1.98 -18.43
CA GLY A 167 5.06 -1.71 -18.38
C GLY A 167 4.69 -0.77 -17.24
N GLN A 168 5.25 -0.94 -16.04
CA GLN A 168 4.96 -0.02 -14.94
C GLN A 168 5.45 1.40 -15.24
N GLY A 169 6.57 1.52 -15.96
CA GLY A 169 7.12 2.81 -16.38
C GLY A 169 6.21 3.63 -17.28
N THR A 170 5.21 3.03 -17.94
CA THR A 170 4.26 3.81 -18.74
C THR A 170 3.47 4.78 -17.88
N MET A 171 3.27 4.48 -16.58
CA MET A 171 2.69 5.43 -15.63
C MET A 171 3.52 6.72 -15.53
N GLY A 172 4.85 6.62 -15.57
CA GLY A 172 5.74 7.79 -15.56
C GLY A 172 5.60 8.66 -16.80
N LEU A 173 5.36 8.07 -17.98
CA LEU A 173 5.05 8.83 -19.19
C LEU A 173 3.76 9.64 -19.02
N GLU A 174 2.71 8.98 -18.53
CA GLU A 174 1.40 9.61 -18.32
C GLU A 174 1.46 10.73 -17.28
N ILE A 175 2.21 10.54 -16.20
CA ILE A 175 2.39 11.57 -15.16
C ILE A 175 2.98 12.85 -15.76
N ILE A 176 4.02 12.74 -16.59
CA ILE A 176 4.67 13.92 -17.19
C ILE A 176 3.77 14.58 -18.25
N GLU A 177 2.90 13.84 -18.91
CA GLU A 177 1.91 14.42 -19.83
C GLU A 177 0.81 15.18 -19.08
N GLN A 178 0.30 14.59 -18.00
CA GLN A 178 -0.81 15.14 -17.22
C GLN A 178 -0.35 16.29 -16.30
N VAL A 179 0.89 16.24 -15.80
CA VAL A 179 1.49 17.27 -14.93
C VAL A 179 2.93 17.58 -15.39
N PRO A 180 3.13 18.35 -16.48
CA PRO A 180 4.44 18.57 -17.10
C PRO A 180 5.50 19.26 -16.23
N ASN A 181 5.06 19.91 -15.15
CA ASN A 181 5.87 20.71 -14.23
C ASN A 181 5.85 20.12 -12.82
N ALA A 182 5.77 18.79 -12.68
CA ALA A 182 5.84 18.13 -11.38
C ALA A 182 7.22 18.35 -10.72
N ASP A 183 7.23 18.80 -9.47
CA ASP A 183 8.45 18.98 -8.68
C ASP A 183 8.90 17.66 -8.06
N ALA A 184 7.95 16.81 -7.64
CA ALA A 184 8.24 15.50 -7.05
C ALA A 184 7.20 14.43 -7.40
N VAL A 185 7.62 13.17 -7.45
CA VAL A 185 6.76 11.99 -7.51
C VAL A 185 7.09 11.08 -6.33
N ILE A 186 6.08 10.76 -5.52
CA ILE A 186 6.21 9.91 -4.34
C ILE A 186 5.70 8.51 -4.67
N ILE A 187 6.59 7.52 -4.59
CA ILE A 187 6.40 6.18 -5.15
C ILE A 187 6.49 5.12 -4.03
N PRO A 188 5.44 4.32 -3.80
CA PRO A 188 5.50 3.17 -2.89
C PRO A 188 6.49 2.11 -3.36
N VAL A 189 7.22 1.50 -2.44
CA VAL A 189 8.27 0.52 -2.75
C VAL A 189 8.04 -0.78 -1.99
N GLY A 190 7.80 -1.84 -2.77
CA GLY A 190 7.91 -3.24 -2.32
C GLY A 190 9.10 -3.89 -3.03
N GLY A 191 8.83 -4.71 -4.03
CA GLY A 191 9.88 -5.30 -4.89
C GLY A 191 10.58 -4.34 -5.85
N GLY A 192 10.26 -3.04 -5.83
CA GLY A 192 10.94 -2.00 -6.62
C GLY A 192 10.50 -1.82 -8.07
N GLY A 193 9.72 -2.73 -8.65
CA GLY A 193 9.40 -2.66 -10.09
C GLY A 193 8.62 -1.40 -10.54
N LEU A 194 7.69 -0.91 -9.71
CA LEU A 194 6.99 0.36 -9.96
C LEU A 194 7.95 1.55 -9.89
N LEU A 195 8.74 1.60 -8.81
CA LEU A 195 9.77 2.61 -8.59
C LEU A 195 10.74 2.70 -9.76
N ALA A 196 11.33 1.58 -10.16
CA ALA A 196 12.30 1.51 -11.25
C ALA A 196 11.71 2.04 -12.56
N GLY A 197 10.54 1.53 -12.97
CA GLY A 197 9.92 1.94 -14.23
C GLY A 197 9.52 3.42 -14.24
N VAL A 198 8.85 3.89 -13.18
CA VAL A 198 8.38 5.28 -13.11
C VAL A 198 9.54 6.24 -12.97
N ALA A 199 10.53 5.93 -12.12
CA ALA A 199 11.72 6.78 -11.95
C ALA A 199 12.50 6.91 -13.25
N LEU A 200 12.70 5.81 -14.00
CA LEU A 200 13.38 5.84 -15.30
C LEU A 200 12.66 6.74 -16.30
N ALA A 201 11.34 6.59 -16.45
CA ALA A 201 10.55 7.43 -17.35
C ALA A 201 10.59 8.91 -16.94
N VAL A 202 10.34 9.21 -15.66
CA VAL A 202 10.29 10.58 -15.14
C VAL A 202 11.66 11.25 -15.23
N LYS A 203 12.74 10.59 -14.80
CA LYS A 203 14.09 11.17 -14.85
C LYS A 203 14.60 11.39 -16.28
N THR A 204 14.19 10.54 -17.22
CA THR A 204 14.53 10.73 -18.65
C THR A 204 13.84 11.97 -19.23
N LEU A 205 12.55 12.16 -18.93
CA LEU A 205 11.75 13.26 -19.49
C LEU A 205 11.89 14.59 -18.72
N ARG A 206 12.10 14.51 -17.41
CA ARG A 206 12.18 15.62 -16.46
C ARG A 206 13.22 15.30 -15.38
N PRO A 207 14.53 15.43 -15.68
CA PRO A 207 15.61 15.04 -14.76
C PRO A 207 15.61 15.83 -13.43
N LYS A 208 14.99 17.02 -13.41
CA LYS A 208 14.86 17.86 -12.22
C LYS A 208 13.76 17.41 -11.26
N THR A 209 12.76 16.65 -11.72
CA THR A 209 11.69 16.13 -10.87
C THR A 209 12.28 15.16 -9.85
N LYS A 210 11.94 15.36 -8.58
CA LYS A 210 12.41 14.53 -7.47
C LYS A 210 11.67 13.20 -7.43
N ILE A 211 12.39 12.11 -7.20
CA ILE A 211 11.82 10.79 -6.97
C ILE A 211 11.98 10.46 -5.49
N ILE A 212 10.85 10.32 -4.80
CA ILE A 212 10.79 9.99 -3.38
C ILE A 212 10.26 8.56 -3.25
N ALA A 213 11.11 7.63 -2.85
CA ALA A 213 10.74 6.27 -2.51
C ALA A 213 10.10 6.24 -1.12
N VAL A 214 8.98 5.52 -0.96
CA VAL A 214 8.34 5.34 0.35
C VAL A 214 8.16 3.86 0.67
N GLU A 215 8.59 3.48 1.86
CA GLU A 215 8.48 2.13 2.43
C GLU A 215 7.69 2.17 3.74
N ALA A 216 7.08 1.03 4.10
CA ALA A 216 6.57 0.87 5.47
C ALA A 216 7.74 0.56 6.41
N GLU A 217 7.77 1.13 7.61
CA GLU A 217 8.83 0.87 8.61
C GLU A 217 8.99 -0.63 8.91
N ASN A 218 7.88 -1.37 8.89
CA ASN A 218 7.84 -2.81 9.14
C ASN A 218 8.50 -3.65 8.04
N VAL A 219 8.80 -3.06 6.89
CA VAL A 219 9.43 -3.70 5.72
C VAL A 219 10.05 -2.66 4.77
N ALA A 220 11.31 -2.32 5.03
CA ALA A 220 12.08 -1.34 4.26
C ALA A 220 13.27 -1.98 3.51
N SER A 221 12.98 -2.89 2.57
CA SER A 221 13.99 -3.70 1.87
C SER A 221 14.82 -2.91 0.85
N PHE A 222 14.27 -1.86 0.23
CA PHE A 222 15.00 -0.98 -0.67
C PHE A 222 15.97 -0.08 0.10
N SER A 223 15.56 0.50 1.23
CA SER A 223 16.46 1.23 2.13
C SER A 223 17.61 0.36 2.62
N ALA A 224 17.33 -0.91 2.95
CA ALA A 224 18.37 -1.87 3.33
C ALA A 224 19.34 -2.15 2.17
N ALA A 225 18.82 -2.33 0.95
CA ALA A 225 19.63 -2.55 -0.24
C ALA A 225 20.50 -1.33 -0.59
N LEU A 226 19.98 -0.10 -0.43
CA LEU A 226 20.77 1.13 -0.62
C LEU A 226 21.96 1.19 0.35
N ARG A 227 21.75 0.86 1.63
CA ARG A 227 22.83 0.82 2.63
C ARG A 227 23.87 -0.27 2.33
N ALA A 228 23.44 -1.43 1.84
CA ALA A 228 24.32 -2.54 1.50
C ALA A 228 25.00 -2.40 0.13
N GLY A 229 24.47 -1.55 -0.75
CA GLY A 229 24.89 -1.42 -2.15
C GLY A 229 24.41 -2.56 -3.07
N HIS A 230 23.60 -3.49 -2.56
CA HIS A 230 23.01 -4.60 -3.32
C HIS A 230 21.72 -5.10 -2.66
N PRO A 231 20.82 -5.79 -3.40
CA PRO A 231 19.65 -6.44 -2.82
C PRO A 231 20.03 -7.31 -1.62
N THR A 232 19.34 -7.09 -0.51
CA THR A 232 19.62 -7.74 0.77
C THR A 232 18.31 -8.14 1.42
N ARG A 233 18.20 -9.41 1.83
CA ARG A 233 17.03 -9.90 2.55
C ARG A 233 16.97 -9.34 3.96
N ILE A 234 15.81 -8.85 4.35
CA ILE A 234 15.52 -8.38 5.71
C ILE A 234 14.41 -9.21 6.36
N SER A 235 14.31 -9.14 7.69
CA SER A 235 13.14 -9.56 8.43
C SER A 235 11.98 -8.60 8.20
N THR A 236 10.76 -9.12 8.19
CA THR A 236 9.54 -8.32 7.98
C THR A 236 8.60 -8.48 9.17
N GLN A 237 7.87 -7.42 9.49
CA GLN A 237 6.74 -7.47 10.41
C GLN A 237 5.42 -7.30 9.63
N ALA A 238 4.29 -7.59 10.26
CA ALA A 238 2.98 -7.40 9.65
C ALA A 238 2.74 -5.91 9.34
N THR A 239 2.18 -5.61 8.17
CA THR A 239 1.91 -4.22 7.73
C THR A 239 0.56 -4.10 7.03
N LEU A 240 -0.08 -2.93 7.16
CA LEU A 240 -1.23 -2.50 6.39
C LEU A 240 -0.89 -2.36 4.90
N ALA A 241 0.38 -2.12 4.56
CA ALA A 241 0.88 -2.06 3.21
C ALA A 241 1.32 -3.45 2.70
N ASP A 242 0.38 -4.40 2.62
CA ASP A 242 0.66 -5.80 2.27
C ASP A 242 1.34 -5.96 0.89
N GLY A 243 1.02 -5.08 -0.06
CA GLY A 243 1.67 -5.01 -1.37
C GLY A 243 3.14 -4.57 -1.34
N LEU A 244 3.59 -3.97 -0.24
CA LEU A 244 4.99 -3.57 -0.01
C LEU A 244 5.77 -4.59 0.83
N ALA A 245 5.12 -5.64 1.34
CA ALA A 245 5.71 -6.67 2.20
C ALA A 245 6.65 -7.64 1.47
N ILE A 246 7.70 -7.09 0.86
CA ILE A 246 8.71 -7.81 0.10
C ILE A 246 10.05 -7.71 0.84
N PRO A 247 10.58 -8.82 1.38
CA PRO A 247 11.78 -8.80 2.24
C PRO A 247 13.08 -8.53 1.50
N GLU A 248 13.09 -8.59 0.17
CA GLU A 248 14.27 -8.36 -0.66
C GLU A 248 13.82 -7.71 -1.97
N VAL A 249 14.34 -6.51 -2.26
CA VAL A 249 14.04 -5.80 -3.51
C VAL A 249 14.56 -6.59 -4.73
N GLY A 250 13.88 -6.47 -5.87
CA GLY A 250 14.35 -7.06 -7.13
C GLY A 250 15.72 -6.52 -7.56
N ALA A 251 16.54 -7.38 -8.15
CA ALA A 251 17.89 -7.03 -8.58
C ALA A 251 17.88 -6.08 -9.78
N ASN A 252 17.01 -6.32 -10.76
CA ASN A 252 16.87 -5.42 -11.92
C ASN A 252 16.26 -4.09 -11.47
N ALA A 253 15.24 -4.15 -10.62
CA ALA A 253 14.60 -2.96 -10.07
C ALA A 253 15.59 -2.09 -9.28
N PHE A 254 16.41 -2.69 -8.42
CA PHE A 254 17.41 -1.97 -7.64
C PHE A 254 18.49 -1.32 -8.52
N GLU A 255 19.04 -2.07 -9.48
CA GLU A 255 20.07 -1.54 -10.39
C GLU A 255 19.58 -0.33 -11.20
N ILE A 256 18.31 -0.31 -11.59
CA ILE A 256 17.70 0.84 -12.28
C ILE A 256 17.48 2.01 -11.30
N ALA A 257 16.90 1.73 -10.13
CA ALA A 257 16.38 2.78 -9.26
C ALA A 257 17.44 3.45 -8.36
N LYS A 258 18.53 2.76 -8.00
CA LYS A 258 19.47 3.19 -6.96
C LYS A 258 20.06 4.60 -7.18
N ASP A 259 20.29 4.98 -8.44
CA ASP A 259 20.87 6.27 -8.83
C ASP A 259 19.81 7.30 -9.26
N LEU A 260 18.54 6.88 -9.34
CA LEU A 260 17.42 7.73 -9.78
C LEU A 260 16.58 8.26 -8.61
N VAL A 261 16.67 7.62 -7.45
CA VAL A 261 15.95 8.01 -6.23
C VAL A 261 16.67 9.13 -5.51
N ASP A 262 15.98 10.23 -5.25
CA ASP A 262 16.53 11.38 -4.52
C ASP A 262 16.44 11.20 -3.00
N ARG A 263 15.36 10.58 -2.51
CA ARG A 263 15.15 10.29 -1.08
C ARG A 263 14.37 9.00 -0.88
N CYS A 264 14.63 8.32 0.23
CA CYS A 264 13.81 7.23 0.72
C CYS A 264 13.25 7.59 2.10
N ILE A 265 11.94 7.42 2.27
CA ILE A 265 11.20 7.74 3.49
C ILE A 265 10.53 6.46 3.99
N MET A 266 10.52 6.28 5.31
CA MET A 266 9.76 5.22 5.96
C MET A 266 8.56 5.85 6.69
N VAL A 267 7.43 5.16 6.64
CA VAL A 267 6.19 5.57 7.30
C VAL A 267 5.66 4.48 8.22
N SER A 268 5.12 4.90 9.36
CA SER A 268 4.58 3.98 10.37
C SER A 268 3.19 3.47 10.00
N GLU A 269 2.77 2.37 10.63
CA GLU A 269 1.44 1.79 10.44
C GLU A 269 0.31 2.76 10.80
N GLU A 270 0.53 3.61 11.80
CA GLU A 270 -0.42 4.66 12.20
C GLU A 270 -0.54 5.73 11.11
N GLN A 271 0.58 6.19 10.55
CA GLN A 271 0.58 7.16 9.44
C GLN A 271 -0.09 6.60 8.19
N ILE A 272 0.10 5.30 7.89
CA ILE A 272 -0.60 4.61 6.80
C ILE A 272 -2.11 4.59 7.09
N ALA A 273 -2.54 4.24 8.30
CA ALA A 273 -3.96 4.18 8.67
C ALA A 273 -4.65 5.55 8.57
N VAL A 274 -4.03 6.60 9.09
CA VAL A 274 -4.51 7.99 8.97
C VAL A 274 -4.60 8.40 7.51
N SER A 275 -3.64 8.01 6.67
CA SER A 275 -3.64 8.35 5.25
C SER A 275 -4.76 7.66 4.47
N ILE A 276 -5.06 6.40 4.78
CA ILE A 276 -6.23 5.71 4.22
C ILE A 276 -7.51 6.46 4.61
N LEU A 277 -7.65 6.83 5.90
CA LEU A 277 -8.81 7.59 6.37
C LEU A 277 -8.96 8.93 5.62
N ARG A 278 -7.87 9.69 5.46
CA ARG A 278 -7.88 10.96 4.72
C ARG A 278 -8.24 10.80 3.25
N ILE A 279 -7.79 9.75 2.58
CA ILE A 279 -8.17 9.49 1.18
C ILE A 279 -9.66 9.17 1.07
N VAL A 280 -10.21 8.38 2.00
CA VAL A 280 -11.66 8.12 2.06
C VAL A 280 -12.45 9.41 2.30
N GLU A 281 -11.98 10.26 3.21
CA GLU A 281 -12.67 11.50 3.61
C GLU A 281 -12.57 12.62 2.59
N LEU A 282 -11.42 12.79 1.94
CA LEU A 282 -11.12 13.97 1.13
C LEU A 282 -11.22 13.68 -0.38
N GLU A 283 -10.75 12.52 -0.80
CA GLU A 283 -10.80 12.09 -2.22
C GLU A 283 -12.00 11.21 -2.55
N LYS A 284 -12.74 10.76 -1.53
CA LYS A 284 -13.84 9.78 -1.69
C LYS A 284 -13.38 8.50 -2.38
N GLY A 285 -12.09 8.18 -2.21
CA GLY A 285 -11.44 7.02 -2.82
C GLY A 285 -11.23 5.89 -1.82
N VAL A 286 -11.24 4.66 -2.33
CA VAL A 286 -10.82 3.49 -1.56
C VAL A 286 -9.46 3.04 -2.07
N VAL A 287 -8.47 3.00 -1.18
CA VAL A 287 -7.09 2.59 -1.46
C VAL A 287 -6.64 1.50 -0.49
N GLU A 288 -5.73 0.65 -0.94
CA GLU A 288 -4.99 -0.27 -0.06
C GLU A 288 -3.84 0.45 0.67
N GLY A 289 -3.29 -0.15 1.73
CA GLY A 289 -2.25 0.53 2.54
C GLY A 289 -1.01 0.91 1.75
N SER A 290 -0.60 0.09 0.78
CA SER A 290 0.53 0.39 -0.11
C SER A 290 0.34 1.72 -0.84
N ALA A 291 -0.87 1.97 -1.35
CA ALA A 291 -1.23 3.16 -2.12
C ALA A 291 -1.48 4.39 -1.23
N ALA A 292 -1.64 4.21 0.08
CA ALA A 292 -1.74 5.30 1.05
C ALA A 292 -0.37 5.81 1.54
N THR A 293 0.69 5.02 1.38
CA THR A 293 2.05 5.41 1.81
C THR A 293 2.56 6.74 1.23
N PRO A 294 2.23 7.15 -0.02
CA PRO A 294 2.68 8.45 -0.52
C PRO A 294 2.10 9.62 0.26
N LEU A 295 0.82 9.55 0.62
CA LEU A 295 0.19 10.58 1.46
C LEU A 295 0.77 10.52 2.89
N ALA A 296 1.01 9.32 3.41
CA ALA A 296 1.65 9.15 4.73
C ALA A 296 3.01 9.84 4.79
N ALA A 297 3.80 9.77 3.72
CA ALA A 297 5.08 10.46 3.65
C ALA A 297 4.92 11.98 3.70
N CYS A 298 3.93 12.55 2.99
CA CYS A 298 3.62 13.99 3.09
C CYS A 298 3.19 14.41 4.50
N LEU A 299 2.34 13.61 5.14
CA LEU A 299 1.82 13.91 6.49
C LEU A 299 2.84 13.66 7.61
N SER A 300 3.91 12.92 7.34
CA SER A 300 4.93 12.58 8.33
C SER A 300 5.80 13.76 8.79
N GLY A 301 5.78 14.88 8.07
CA GLY A 301 6.67 16.03 8.32
C GLY A 301 8.12 15.83 7.84
N GLN A 302 8.44 14.70 7.19
CA GLN A 302 9.79 14.38 6.73
C GLN A 302 10.20 15.04 5.39
N LEU A 303 9.27 15.73 4.73
CA LEU A 303 9.42 16.35 3.40
C LEU A 303 9.14 17.87 3.40
N PRO A 304 9.72 18.67 4.32
CA PRO A 304 9.43 20.11 4.42
C PRO A 304 9.85 20.89 3.16
N GLU A 305 10.83 20.39 2.40
CA GLU A 305 11.30 21.00 1.16
C GLU A 305 10.26 20.97 0.02
N LEU A 306 9.21 20.16 0.16
CA LEU A 306 8.12 20.05 -0.82
C LEU A 306 6.95 21.01 -0.53
N ALA A 307 7.05 21.87 0.48
CA ALA A 307 6.03 22.90 0.73
C ALA A 307 5.82 23.80 -0.50
N ASN A 308 4.55 24.02 -0.87
CA ASN A 308 4.13 24.76 -2.07
C ASN A 308 4.70 24.20 -3.39
N LYS A 309 5.09 22.92 -3.42
CA LYS A 309 5.55 22.23 -4.64
C LYS A 309 4.48 21.34 -5.22
N ARG A 310 4.57 21.06 -6.52
CA ARG A 310 3.70 20.11 -7.23
C ARG A 310 4.16 18.69 -6.99
N VAL A 311 3.39 17.96 -6.19
CA VAL A 311 3.74 16.63 -5.71
C VAL A 311 2.72 15.62 -6.23
N ILE A 312 3.21 14.60 -6.91
CA ILE A 312 2.40 13.50 -7.43
C ILE A 312 2.39 12.34 -6.42
N LEU A 313 1.21 11.95 -5.98
CA LEU A 313 0.97 10.77 -5.16
C LEU A 313 0.50 9.61 -6.03
N LEU A 314 1.19 8.46 -5.96
CA LEU A 314 0.75 7.27 -6.68
C LEU A 314 -0.28 6.48 -5.86
N LEU A 315 -1.57 6.70 -6.14
CA LEU A 315 -2.65 5.87 -5.60
C LEU A 315 -2.73 4.58 -6.42
N CYS A 316 -1.74 3.71 -6.24
CA CYS A 316 -1.45 2.62 -7.16
C CYS A 316 -2.34 1.38 -7.02
N GLY A 317 -3.20 1.31 -6.01
CA GLY A 317 -4.02 0.13 -5.73
C GLY A 317 -5.18 0.38 -4.76
N GLY A 318 -6.30 -0.32 -4.99
CA GLY A 318 -7.54 -0.21 -4.23
C GLY A 318 -8.07 -1.52 -3.64
N ASN A 319 -7.27 -2.60 -3.70
CA ASN A 319 -7.71 -3.95 -3.35
C ASN A 319 -7.60 -4.24 -1.83
N ILE A 320 -8.30 -3.44 -1.04
CA ILE A 320 -8.39 -3.61 0.41
C ILE A 320 -9.59 -4.49 0.79
N ASP A 321 -9.39 -5.42 1.73
CA ASP A 321 -10.49 -6.20 2.31
C ASP A 321 -11.42 -5.27 3.12
N PRO A 322 -12.75 -5.34 2.96
CA PRO A 322 -13.67 -4.46 3.68
C PRO A 322 -13.53 -4.51 5.21
N ASN A 323 -13.18 -5.66 5.79
CA ASN A 323 -12.94 -5.76 7.24
C ASN A 323 -11.63 -5.10 7.64
N VAL A 324 -10.61 -5.19 6.78
CA VAL A 324 -9.35 -4.43 6.99
C VAL A 324 -9.64 -2.93 6.91
N LEU A 325 -10.39 -2.48 5.90
CA LEU A 325 -10.78 -1.07 5.76
C LEU A 325 -11.55 -0.57 6.99
N SER A 326 -12.53 -1.34 7.48
CA SER A 326 -13.29 -0.99 8.69
C SER A 326 -12.37 -0.79 9.89
N ARG A 327 -11.45 -1.75 10.15
CA ARG A 327 -10.49 -1.64 11.27
C ARG A 327 -9.51 -0.48 11.10
N VAL A 328 -9.12 -0.18 9.86
CA VAL A 328 -8.24 0.96 9.56
C VAL A 328 -8.95 2.28 9.83
N ILE A 329 -10.22 2.41 9.42
CA ILE A 329 -11.03 3.61 9.72
C ILE A 329 -11.14 3.80 11.23
N GLU A 330 -11.42 2.75 12.00
CA GLU A 330 -11.44 2.82 13.47
C GLU A 330 -10.09 3.28 14.04
N ARG A 331 -8.97 2.69 13.59
CA ARG A 331 -7.63 3.11 14.01
C ARG A 331 -7.32 4.56 13.65
N GLY A 332 -7.68 5.00 12.45
CA GLY A 332 -7.51 6.39 12.03
C GLY A 332 -8.34 7.36 12.88
N LEU A 333 -9.58 6.99 13.23
CA LEU A 333 -10.41 7.79 14.14
C LEU A 333 -9.80 7.86 15.55
N VAL A 334 -9.17 6.79 16.02
CA VAL A 334 -8.42 6.81 17.29
C VAL A 334 -7.22 7.75 17.22
N ALA A 335 -6.41 7.66 16.17
CA ALA A 335 -5.26 8.53 15.96
C ALA A 335 -5.65 10.01 15.84
N ASP A 336 -6.84 10.32 15.31
CA ASP A 336 -7.41 11.67 15.23
C ASP A 336 -8.03 12.18 16.54
N GLY A 337 -8.10 11.34 17.58
CA GLY A 337 -8.82 11.63 18.83
C GLY A 337 -10.34 11.63 18.66
N ARG A 338 -10.86 11.23 17.49
CA ARG A 338 -12.29 11.18 17.17
C ARG A 338 -12.99 9.94 17.71
N LEU A 339 -12.23 8.93 18.08
CA LEU A 339 -12.69 7.76 18.82
C LEU A 339 -11.72 7.53 19.98
N CYS A 340 -12.21 7.42 21.21
CA CYS A 340 -11.35 7.14 22.35
C CYS A 340 -11.99 6.15 23.29
N ARG A 341 -11.13 5.51 24.09
CA ARG A 341 -11.52 4.57 25.12
C ARG A 341 -10.84 4.96 26.43
N PHE A 342 -11.61 5.03 27.49
CA PHE A 342 -11.11 5.32 28.83
C PHE A 342 -11.96 4.59 29.87
N THR A 343 -11.39 4.36 31.04
CA THR A 343 -12.10 3.83 32.20
C THR A 343 -12.42 4.99 33.13
N ALA A 344 -13.70 5.21 33.39
CA ALA A 344 -14.19 6.19 34.35
C ALA A 344 -14.48 5.52 35.69
N MET A 345 -14.04 6.13 36.78
CA MET A 345 -14.43 5.72 38.13
C MET A 345 -15.62 6.57 38.57
N ILE A 346 -16.73 5.90 38.92
CA ILE A 346 -17.98 6.56 39.34
C ILE A 346 -18.48 5.99 40.66
N SER A 347 -19.42 6.68 41.30
CA SER A 347 -20.12 6.15 42.48
C SER A 347 -21.04 4.98 42.11
N ASP A 348 -21.06 3.91 42.93
CA ASP A 348 -22.01 2.79 42.78
C ASP A 348 -23.42 3.09 43.34
N ARG A 349 -23.67 4.34 43.76
CA ARG A 349 -25.01 4.78 44.18
C ARG A 349 -25.94 4.97 42.97
N PRO A 350 -27.27 4.85 43.16
CA PRO A 350 -28.23 5.20 42.12
C PRO A 350 -27.94 6.59 41.55
N GLY A 351 -27.81 6.67 40.22
CA GLY A 351 -27.51 7.91 39.50
C GLY A 351 -26.05 8.11 39.07
N GLY A 352 -25.07 7.35 39.60
CA GLY A 352 -23.66 7.53 39.21
C GLY A 352 -23.40 7.37 37.71
N LEU A 353 -23.96 6.34 37.09
CA LEU A 353 -23.87 6.15 35.63
C LEU A 353 -24.68 7.20 34.85
N ALA A 354 -25.79 7.68 35.44
CA ALA A 354 -26.60 8.72 34.82
C ALA A 354 -25.84 10.06 34.79
N ASP A 355 -25.12 10.41 35.86
CA ASP A 355 -24.27 11.59 35.90
C ASP A 355 -23.11 11.47 34.89
N LEU A 356 -22.39 10.34 34.86
CA LEU A 356 -21.33 10.11 33.87
C LEU A 356 -21.83 10.32 32.43
N THR A 357 -22.94 9.67 32.07
CA THR A 357 -23.49 9.78 30.71
C THR A 357 -24.02 11.19 30.42
N ALA A 358 -24.58 11.89 31.42
CA ALA A 358 -24.98 13.28 31.29
C ALA A 358 -23.79 14.23 31.07
N GLN A 359 -22.65 14.00 31.75
CA GLN A 359 -21.44 14.81 31.55
C GLN A 359 -20.82 14.59 30.17
N ILE A 360 -20.76 13.33 29.70
CA ILE A 360 -20.30 13.01 28.34
C ILE A 360 -21.22 13.69 27.31
N ALA A 361 -22.55 13.54 27.45
CA ALA A 361 -23.50 14.18 26.54
C ALA A 361 -23.39 15.71 26.55
N SER A 362 -23.16 16.31 27.72
CA SER A 362 -23.04 17.76 27.88
C SER A 362 -21.75 18.34 27.27
N SER A 363 -20.72 17.52 27.03
CA SER A 363 -19.56 17.96 26.24
C SER A 363 -19.84 17.95 24.73
N GLY A 364 -20.94 17.31 24.30
CA GLY A 364 -21.23 17.04 22.89
C GLY A 364 -20.55 15.78 22.35
N ALA A 365 -19.98 14.93 23.21
CA ALA A 365 -19.45 13.62 22.83
C ALA A 365 -20.57 12.58 22.74
N SER A 366 -20.40 11.60 21.86
CA SER A 366 -21.35 10.49 21.67
C SER A 366 -20.79 9.21 22.28
N ILE A 367 -21.64 8.44 22.95
CA ILE A 367 -21.24 7.17 23.56
C ILE A 367 -21.46 6.03 22.57
N LYS A 368 -20.37 5.32 22.20
CA LYS A 368 -20.43 4.11 21.38
C LYS A 368 -20.70 2.86 22.20
N GLN A 369 -20.03 2.77 23.35
CA GLN A 369 -20.11 1.59 24.21
C GLN A 369 -19.86 2.00 25.65
N VAL A 370 -20.61 1.38 26.55
CA VAL A 370 -20.42 1.45 28.00
C VAL A 370 -20.41 0.03 28.52
N VAL A 371 -19.32 -0.34 29.19
CA VAL A 371 -19.24 -1.60 29.93
C VAL A 371 -19.07 -1.25 31.39
N HIS A 372 -20.11 -1.54 32.16
CA HIS A 372 -20.12 -1.33 33.60
C HIS A 372 -19.76 -2.64 34.28
N ASP A 373 -18.61 -2.66 34.95
CA ASP A 373 -18.10 -3.85 35.63
C ASP A 373 -18.09 -3.64 37.15
N ARG A 374 -19.01 -4.35 37.82
CA ARG A 374 -19.12 -4.35 39.29
C ARG A 374 -18.28 -5.45 39.95
N ALA A 375 -17.95 -6.50 39.21
CA ALA A 375 -17.33 -7.70 39.78
C ALA A 375 -15.82 -7.54 40.01
N PHE A 376 -15.19 -6.60 39.29
CA PHE A 376 -13.74 -6.33 39.35
C PHE A 376 -13.40 -4.91 39.84
N ALA A 377 -14.35 -4.23 40.48
CA ALA A 377 -14.20 -2.87 40.98
C ALA A 377 -13.41 -2.81 42.31
N GLY A 378 -12.09 -2.98 42.25
CA GLY A 378 -11.14 -2.62 43.33
C GLY A 378 -11.51 -3.09 44.75
N SER A 379 -10.92 -2.43 45.76
CA SER A 379 -11.21 -2.67 47.19
C SER A 379 -12.27 -1.71 47.77
N ASP A 380 -12.67 -0.68 47.01
CA ASP A 380 -13.68 0.29 47.43
C ASP A 380 -15.05 -0.10 46.89
N VAL A 381 -15.88 -0.65 47.77
CA VAL A 381 -17.25 -1.11 47.46
C VAL A 381 -18.18 0.04 47.05
N SER A 382 -17.76 1.30 47.24
CA SER A 382 -18.56 2.48 46.91
C SER A 382 -18.29 3.08 45.52
N ALA A 383 -17.28 2.57 44.81
CA ALA A 383 -16.88 3.00 43.47
C ALA A 383 -16.91 1.84 42.48
N VAL A 384 -17.24 2.13 41.22
CA VAL A 384 -17.29 1.17 40.13
C VAL A 384 -16.57 1.70 38.90
N HIS A 385 -15.95 0.79 38.15
CA HIS A 385 -15.27 1.12 36.91
C HIS A 385 -16.22 0.98 35.73
N VAL A 386 -16.28 2.02 34.92
CA VAL A 386 -17.06 2.08 33.69
C VAL A 386 -16.12 2.33 32.53
N LEU A 387 -15.92 1.29 31.73
CA LEU A 387 -15.20 1.41 30.48
C LEU A 387 -16.10 2.08 29.45
N CYS A 388 -15.66 3.24 28.97
CA CYS A 388 -16.36 4.05 27.98
C CYS A 388 -15.59 4.03 26.66
N THR A 389 -16.30 3.76 25.56
CA THR A 389 -15.84 4.09 24.21
C THR A 389 -16.71 5.25 23.72
N VAL A 390 -16.10 6.38 23.40
CA VAL A 390 -16.83 7.59 22.99
C VAL A 390 -16.25 8.17 21.70
N GLU A 391 -17.12 8.83 20.94
CA GLU A 391 -16.76 9.62 19.76
C GLU A 391 -16.64 11.10 20.14
N THR A 392 -15.56 11.71 19.68
CA THR A 392 -15.32 13.15 19.82
C THR A 392 -15.05 13.78 18.46
N ARG A 393 -14.84 15.10 18.44
CA ARG A 393 -14.60 15.85 17.19
C ARG A 393 -13.13 15.80 16.78
N ASN A 394 -12.22 15.74 17.75
CA ASN A 394 -10.77 15.77 17.62
C ASN A 394 -10.14 15.66 19.02
N HIS A 395 -8.80 15.65 19.08
CA HIS A 395 -8.04 15.69 20.33
C HIS A 395 -8.41 16.83 21.28
N GLN A 396 -8.74 18.02 20.77
CA GLN A 396 -9.14 19.15 21.61
C GLN A 396 -10.47 18.88 22.33
N HIS A 397 -11.48 18.37 21.62
CA HIS A 397 -12.75 17.99 22.21
C HIS A 397 -12.57 16.83 23.21
N LEU A 398 -11.66 15.90 22.96
CA LEU A 398 -11.30 14.86 23.94
C LEU A 398 -10.69 15.46 25.22
N ALA A 399 -9.79 16.43 25.10
CA ALA A 399 -9.24 17.14 26.26
C ALA A 399 -10.34 17.90 27.04
N GLU A 400 -11.24 18.60 26.33
CA GLU A 400 -12.40 19.29 26.93
C GLU A 400 -13.31 18.31 27.70
N LEU A 401 -13.57 17.13 27.12
CA LEU A 401 -14.34 16.07 27.78
C LEU A 401 -13.65 15.59 29.07
N ARG A 402 -12.34 15.32 29.04
CA ARG A 402 -11.60 14.84 30.22
C ARG A 402 -11.59 15.87 31.34
N GLU A 403 -11.34 17.13 31.03
CA GLU A 403 -11.38 18.20 32.03
C GLU A 403 -12.78 18.38 32.63
N ARG A 404 -13.84 18.25 31.81
CA ARG A 404 -15.22 18.29 32.31
C ARG A 404 -15.52 17.14 33.26
N LEU A 405 -15.13 15.91 32.91
CA LEU A 405 -15.34 14.74 33.77
C LEU A 405 -14.61 14.93 35.11
N LYS A 406 -13.35 15.36 35.06
CA LYS A 406 -12.54 15.65 36.24
C LYS A 406 -13.14 16.75 37.11
N SER A 407 -13.67 17.83 36.54
CA SER A 407 -14.30 18.92 37.31
C SER A 407 -15.59 18.49 38.01
N HIS A 408 -16.21 17.39 37.58
CA HIS A 408 -17.40 16.79 38.20
C HIS A 408 -17.05 15.58 39.07
N GLY A 409 -15.78 15.39 39.43
CA GLY A 409 -15.34 14.33 40.33
C GLY A 409 -15.26 12.94 39.69
N VAL A 410 -15.28 12.84 38.36
CA VAL A 410 -15.06 11.58 37.63
C VAL A 410 -13.59 11.50 37.22
N GLU A 411 -12.85 10.59 37.82
CA GLU A 411 -11.49 10.28 37.39
C GLU A 411 -11.52 9.34 36.18
N THR A 412 -10.64 9.60 35.21
CA THR A 412 -10.53 8.81 33.98
C THR A 412 -9.11 8.31 33.76
N PHE A 413 -8.98 7.05 33.37
CA PHE A 413 -7.71 6.39 33.07
C PHE A 413 -7.70 5.89 31.62
N ASP A 414 -6.57 6.10 30.93
CA ASP A 414 -6.37 5.54 29.59
C ASP A 414 -6.36 4.01 29.66
N SER A 415 -7.09 3.38 28.73
CA SER A 415 -7.33 1.93 28.71
C SER A 415 -6.61 1.23 27.57
#